data_AF-A0AAC9UL94-F1
#
_entry.id   AF-A0AAC9UL94-F1
#
_cell.length_a   1.000
_cell.length_b   1.000
_cell.length_c   1.000
_cell.angle_alpha   90.00
_cell.angle_beta   90.00
_cell.angle_gamma   90.00
#
_symmetry.space_group_name_H-M   'P 1'
#
loop_
_entity.id
_entity.type
_entity.pdbx_description
1 polymer ?
#
loop_
_entity_poly.entity_id
_entity_poly.type
_entity_poly.pdbx_seq_one_letter_code
_entity_poly.pdbx_strand_id
1 'polypeptide(L)'
;MQLSDWSVLLLLLKIVSYLAIAALAGCLLMRLLNNESTTPDTQLSCFNRYLKRWQITLVMVGFIGAILQIPIEAGAMAESGFAGMIDPFMLDIIWQSVIGEQVSMRVPAFIIALFAVCTWRTHSNSANVANFVITLLALIILTYSFTLTGHSAEKGLLIKSILTLHLIAIASWIGSLWPLYKSCQLLSLNTIKHLMERFGQLAIIIIAVLLISGITLLWQYLNSFSVLFTSNYGQLIMLKLLLVSAMLLLGAWHKLRLVPQITQQHHVVTLKRSISVEMLIAVCVLLTTSVFTTLVGPPV
;
A
#
# COMPACT_ATOMS: atom_id res chain seq x y z
N MET A 1 -25.14 1.93 -13.59
CA MET A 1 -24.68 0.75 -12.82
C MET A 1 -25.31 0.83 -11.44
N GLN A 2 -26.25 -0.07 -11.11
CA GLN A 2 -26.65 -0.25 -9.72
C GLN A 2 -25.48 -0.94 -9.00
N LEU A 3 -24.95 -0.31 -7.95
CA LEU A 3 -23.94 -0.92 -7.09
C LEU A 3 -24.63 -2.03 -6.30
N SER A 4 -24.32 -3.29 -6.61
CA SER A 4 -24.77 -4.41 -5.78
C SER A 4 -24.05 -4.42 -4.44
N ASP A 5 -24.67 -4.95 -3.40
CA ASP A 5 -24.05 -5.11 -2.07
C ASP A 5 -22.71 -5.87 -2.16
N TRP A 6 -22.64 -6.87 -3.06
CA TRP A 6 -21.42 -7.61 -3.38
C TRP A 6 -20.31 -6.73 -3.96
N SER A 7 -20.64 -5.80 -4.84
CA SER A 7 -19.67 -4.88 -5.43
C SER A 7 -19.02 -4.01 -4.35
N VAL A 8 -19.80 -3.58 -3.35
CA VAL A 8 -19.31 -2.80 -2.22
C VAL A 8 -18.39 -3.64 -1.34
N LEU A 9 -18.78 -4.89 -1.01
CA LEU A 9 -17.97 -5.80 -0.20
C LEU A 9 -16.62 -6.13 -0.86
N LEU A 10 -16.61 -6.42 -2.15
CA LEU A 10 -15.39 -6.68 -2.91
C LEU A 10 -14.46 -5.46 -2.97
N LEU A 11 -15.04 -4.27 -3.13
CA LEU A 11 -14.29 -3.01 -3.11
C LEU A 11 -13.68 -2.75 -1.73
N LEU A 12 -14.43 -2.98 -0.65
CA LEU A 12 -13.93 -2.86 0.72
C LEU A 12 -12.80 -3.84 0.99
N LEU A 13 -12.91 -5.08 0.52
CA LEU A 13 -11.88 -6.10 0.70
C LEU A 13 -10.57 -5.74 0.00
N LYS A 14 -10.65 -5.19 -1.23
CA LYS A 14 -9.48 -4.64 -1.94
C LYS A 14 -8.85 -3.48 -1.17
N ILE A 15 -9.65 -2.53 -0.68
CA ILE A 15 -9.15 -1.38 0.10
C ILE A 15 -8.44 -1.85 1.38
N VAL A 16 -9.04 -2.80 2.11
CA VAL A 16 -8.43 -3.41 3.29
C VAL A 16 -7.08 -4.02 2.97
N SER A 17 -6.98 -4.78 1.88
CA SER A 17 -5.72 -5.37 1.43
C SER A 17 -4.67 -4.30 1.09
N TYR A 18 -5.05 -3.25 0.35
CA TYR A 18 -4.15 -2.13 0.03
C TYR A 18 -3.64 -1.41 1.28
N LEU A 19 -4.52 -1.13 2.24
CA LEU A 19 -4.15 -0.47 3.49
C LEU A 19 -3.22 -1.33 4.35
N ALA A 20 -3.46 -2.64 4.43
CA ALA A 20 -2.61 -3.56 5.18
C ALA A 20 -1.18 -3.64 4.59
N ILE A 21 -1.07 -3.73 3.26
CA ILE A 21 0.20 -3.79 2.55
C ILE A 21 0.94 -2.45 2.63
N ALA A 22 0.22 -1.32 2.47
CA ALA A 22 0.77 0.01 2.67
C ALA A 22 1.30 0.18 4.10
N ALA A 23 0.53 -0.20 5.10
CA ALA A 23 0.97 -0.13 6.50
C ALA A 23 2.22 -0.97 6.77
N LEU A 24 2.29 -2.17 6.18
CA LEU A 24 3.47 -3.04 6.28
C LEU A 24 4.71 -2.38 5.68
N ALA A 25 4.62 -1.89 4.45
CA ALA A 25 5.73 -1.25 3.74
C ALA A 25 6.16 0.08 4.38
N GLY A 26 5.20 0.96 4.68
CA GLY A 26 5.45 2.26 5.30
C GLY A 26 6.05 2.15 6.69
N CYS A 27 5.56 1.22 7.52
CA CYS A 27 6.17 0.97 8.82
C CYS A 27 7.57 0.39 8.66
N LEU A 28 7.81 -0.56 7.76
CA LEU A 28 9.14 -1.11 7.49
C LEU A 28 10.14 -0.01 7.10
N LEU A 29 9.73 0.95 6.28
CA LEU A 29 10.52 2.13 5.93
C LEU A 29 10.85 3.00 7.16
N MET A 30 9.87 3.24 8.04
CA MET A 30 10.09 3.97 9.29
C MET A 30 11.06 3.24 10.24
N ARG A 31 11.05 1.89 10.25
CA ARG A 31 12.03 1.11 11.03
C ARG A 31 13.45 1.37 10.55
N LEU A 32 13.65 1.39 9.23
CA LEU A 32 14.93 1.66 8.60
C LEU A 32 15.43 3.08 8.94
N LEU A 33 14.53 4.06 8.94
CA LEU A 33 14.86 5.45 9.28
C LEU A 33 15.18 5.65 10.77
N ASN A 34 14.51 4.91 11.67
CA ASN A 34 14.63 5.08 13.12
C ASN A 34 15.77 4.28 13.78
N ASN A 35 16.43 3.35 13.07
CA ASN A 35 17.41 2.43 13.66
C ASN A 35 18.77 3.09 14.01
N GLU A 36 19.00 4.35 13.61
CA GLU A 36 20.30 5.02 13.76
C GLU A 36 20.35 6.08 14.88
N SER A 37 19.28 6.31 15.63
CA SER A 37 19.31 7.24 16.77
C SER A 37 20.00 6.59 17.96
N THR A 38 21.25 6.97 18.23
CA THR A 38 22.08 6.46 19.33
C THR A 38 21.69 7.00 20.71
N THR A 39 20.84 8.03 20.79
CA THR A 39 20.35 8.58 22.07
C THR A 39 18.98 8.01 22.43
N PRO A 40 18.76 7.60 23.70
CA PRO A 40 17.45 7.15 24.16
C PRO A 40 16.46 8.33 24.21
N ASP A 41 15.76 8.55 23.09
CA ASP A 41 14.66 9.51 22.99
C ASP A 41 13.35 8.82 23.41
N THR A 42 12.79 9.26 24.56
CA THR A 42 11.53 8.75 25.09
C THR A 42 10.36 8.97 24.12
N GLN A 43 10.37 10.08 23.38
CA GLN A 43 9.35 10.39 22.37
C GLN A 43 9.45 9.45 21.18
N LEU A 44 10.66 9.14 20.72
CA LEU A 44 10.88 8.15 19.65
C LEU A 44 10.45 6.75 20.08
N SER A 45 10.63 6.39 21.35
CA SER A 45 10.16 5.12 21.89
C SER A 45 8.63 5.02 21.90
N CYS A 46 7.95 6.11 22.25
CA CYS A 46 6.48 6.22 22.22
C CYS A 46 5.95 6.14 20.79
N PHE A 47 6.57 6.88 19.86
CA PHE A 47 6.26 6.86 18.44
C PHE A 47 6.39 5.45 17.86
N ASN A 48 7.49 4.73 18.12
CA ASN A 48 7.68 3.36 17.64
C ASN A 48 6.65 2.38 18.23
N ARG A 49 6.26 2.55 19.51
CA ARG A 49 5.19 1.75 20.12
C ARG A 49 3.84 2.01 19.46
N TYR A 50 3.55 3.27 19.14
CA TYR A 50 2.36 3.64 18.38
C TYR A 50 2.36 3.00 16.99
N LEU A 51 3.46 3.09 16.24
CA LEU A 51 3.60 2.46 14.92
C LEU A 51 3.41 0.95 14.99
N LYS A 52 4.01 0.27 15.98
CA LYS A 52 3.83 -1.17 16.17
C LYS A 52 2.36 -1.54 16.35
N ARG A 53 1.63 -0.84 17.22
CA ARG A 53 0.19 -1.09 17.45
C ARG A 53 -0.65 -0.84 16.19
N TRP A 54 -0.36 0.25 15.49
CA TRP A 54 -1.05 0.61 14.26
C TRP A 54 -0.81 -0.41 13.14
N GLN A 55 0.44 -0.84 12.97
CA GLN A 55 0.83 -1.87 12.02
C GLN A 55 0.15 -3.22 12.33
N ILE A 56 0.14 -3.66 13.60
CA ILE A 56 -0.57 -4.89 14.00
C ILE A 56 -2.04 -4.78 13.62
N THR A 57 -2.69 -3.66 13.94
CA THR A 57 -4.12 -3.47 13.65
C THR A 57 -4.41 -3.61 12.16
N LEU A 58 -3.68 -2.92 11.29
CA LEU A 58 -3.94 -2.97 9.85
C LEU A 58 -3.55 -4.30 9.21
N VAL A 59 -2.45 -4.93 9.66
CA VAL A 59 -2.06 -6.27 9.17
C VAL A 59 -3.08 -7.32 9.63
N MET A 60 -3.63 -7.22 10.85
CA MET A 60 -4.71 -8.09 11.31
C MET A 60 -5.99 -7.91 10.49
N VAL A 61 -6.37 -6.66 10.18
CA VAL A 61 -7.54 -6.39 9.33
C VAL A 61 -7.30 -6.92 7.91
N GLY A 62 -6.08 -6.80 7.37
CA GLY A 62 -5.69 -7.42 6.10
C GLY A 62 -5.74 -8.94 6.11
N PHE A 63 -5.29 -9.57 7.18
CA PHE A 63 -5.37 -11.02 7.39
C PHE A 63 -6.82 -11.52 7.39
N ILE A 64 -7.70 -10.85 8.14
CA ILE A 64 -9.14 -11.15 8.16
C ILE A 64 -9.74 -10.96 6.75
N GLY A 65 -9.38 -9.86 6.07
CA GLY A 65 -9.78 -9.61 4.68
C GLY A 65 -9.33 -10.72 3.73
N ALA A 66 -8.12 -11.25 3.87
CA ALA A 66 -7.63 -12.35 3.03
C ALA A 66 -8.43 -13.65 3.24
N ILE A 67 -8.83 -13.96 4.48
CA ILE A 67 -9.68 -15.12 4.78
C ILE A 67 -11.09 -14.93 4.21
N LEU A 68 -11.66 -13.73 4.36
CA LEU A 68 -13.00 -13.42 3.88
C LEU A 68 -13.10 -13.31 2.35
N GLN A 69 -11.97 -13.29 1.64
CA GLN A 69 -11.95 -13.12 0.18
C GLN A 69 -12.71 -14.24 -0.54
N ILE A 70 -12.40 -15.51 -0.27
CA ILE A 70 -13.08 -16.66 -0.89
C ILE A 70 -14.59 -16.66 -0.63
N PRO A 71 -15.09 -16.58 0.62
CA PRO A 71 -16.53 -16.62 0.86
C PRO A 71 -17.27 -15.40 0.29
N ILE A 72 -16.67 -14.21 0.30
CA ILE A 72 -17.29 -13.02 -0.32
C ILE A 72 -17.37 -13.18 -1.84
N GLU A 73 -16.32 -13.70 -2.48
CA GLU A 73 -16.33 -13.95 -3.93
C GLU A 73 -17.29 -15.09 -4.31
N ALA A 74 -17.38 -16.15 -3.50
CA ALA A 74 -18.36 -17.22 -3.67
C ALA A 74 -19.80 -16.68 -3.58
N GLY A 75 -20.10 -15.87 -2.56
CA GLY A 75 -21.40 -15.23 -2.41
C GLY A 75 -21.76 -14.28 -3.56
N ALA A 76 -20.77 -13.55 -4.10
CA ALA A 76 -20.96 -12.69 -5.25
C ALA A 76 -21.30 -13.47 -6.54
N MET A 77 -20.84 -14.71 -6.68
CA MET A 77 -21.10 -15.58 -7.83
C MET A 77 -22.33 -16.49 -7.67
N ALA A 78 -22.75 -16.80 -6.43
CA ALA A 78 -23.78 -17.78 -6.15
C ALA A 78 -25.21 -17.37 -6.53
N GLU A 79 -25.44 -16.08 -6.84
CA GLU A 79 -26.76 -15.46 -7.11
C GLU A 79 -27.85 -15.69 -6.03
N SER A 80 -27.52 -16.37 -4.93
CA SER A 80 -28.42 -16.76 -3.83
C SER A 80 -28.36 -15.81 -2.62
N GLY A 81 -27.83 -14.61 -2.82
CA GLY A 81 -27.58 -13.65 -1.74
C GLY A 81 -26.52 -14.15 -0.75
N PHE A 82 -26.56 -13.69 0.50
CA PHE A 82 -25.51 -13.98 1.50
C PHE A 82 -25.36 -15.46 1.86
N ALA A 83 -26.39 -16.28 1.60
CA ALA A 83 -26.29 -17.74 1.77
C ALA A 83 -25.22 -18.35 0.86
N GLY A 84 -24.94 -17.73 -0.29
CA GLY A 84 -23.90 -18.16 -1.22
C GLY A 84 -22.48 -18.12 -0.66
N MET A 85 -22.23 -17.37 0.42
CA MET A 85 -20.89 -17.31 1.04
C MET A 85 -20.45 -18.63 1.66
N ILE A 86 -21.42 -19.48 1.99
CA ILE A 86 -21.20 -20.77 2.63
C ILE A 86 -21.62 -21.93 1.73
N ASP A 87 -21.95 -21.65 0.46
CA ASP A 87 -22.30 -22.68 -0.51
C ASP A 87 -21.06 -23.54 -0.83
N PRO A 88 -21.05 -24.84 -0.52
CA PRO A 88 -19.85 -25.66 -0.66
C PRO A 88 -19.37 -25.79 -2.11
N PHE A 89 -20.29 -25.75 -3.08
CA PHE A 89 -19.97 -25.86 -4.49
C PHE A 89 -19.29 -24.58 -5.00
N MET A 90 -19.84 -23.41 -4.67
CA MET A 90 -19.24 -22.12 -5.02
C MET A 90 -17.90 -21.91 -4.31
N LEU A 91 -17.78 -22.30 -3.04
CA LEU A 91 -16.52 -22.24 -2.32
C LEU A 91 -15.42 -23.08 -2.97
N ASP A 92 -15.74 -24.30 -3.42
CA ASP A 92 -14.79 -25.17 -4.13
C ASP A 92 -14.38 -24.57 -5.49
N ILE A 93 -15.34 -24.03 -6.24
CA ILE A 93 -15.05 -23.32 -7.51
C ILE A 93 -14.08 -22.16 -7.28
N ILE A 94 -14.33 -21.29 -6.30
CA ILE A 94 -13.45 -20.15 -6.01
C ILE A 94 -12.09 -20.64 -5.48
N TRP A 95 -12.05 -21.69 -4.68
CA TRP A 95 -10.81 -22.26 -4.15
C TRP A 95 -9.89 -22.80 -5.25
N GLN A 96 -10.46 -23.45 -6.27
CA GLN A 96 -9.70 -23.96 -7.43
C GLN A 96 -9.36 -22.87 -8.45
N SER A 97 -9.89 -21.65 -8.27
CA SER A 97 -9.61 -20.51 -9.13
C SER A 97 -8.31 -19.80 -8.74
N VAL A 98 -7.92 -18.85 -9.58
CA VAL A 98 -6.80 -17.92 -9.33
C VAL A 98 -6.95 -17.16 -8.00
N ILE A 99 -8.18 -16.91 -7.55
CA ILE A 99 -8.44 -16.24 -6.27
C ILE A 99 -8.01 -17.12 -5.10
N GLY A 100 -8.28 -18.43 -5.16
CA GLY A 100 -7.78 -19.40 -4.19
C GLY A 100 -6.25 -19.44 -4.13
N GLU A 101 -5.59 -19.41 -5.30
CA GLU A 101 -4.13 -19.28 -5.35
C GLU A 101 -3.63 -17.99 -4.67
N GLN A 102 -4.27 -16.85 -4.91
CA GLN A 102 -3.92 -15.60 -4.22
C GLN A 102 -4.07 -15.69 -2.71
N VAL A 103 -5.19 -16.24 -2.23
CA VAL A 103 -5.45 -16.37 -0.80
C VAL A 103 -4.46 -17.32 -0.14
N SER A 104 -4.13 -18.43 -0.80
CA SER A 104 -3.12 -19.39 -0.31
C SER A 104 -1.73 -18.76 -0.16
N MET A 105 -1.37 -17.73 -0.94
CA MET A 105 -0.15 -16.95 -0.74
C MET A 105 -0.29 -15.88 0.34
N ARG A 106 -1.43 -15.16 0.36
CA ARG A 106 -1.64 -14.01 1.26
C ARG A 106 -1.77 -14.40 2.72
N VAL A 107 -2.52 -15.46 3.02
CA VAL A 107 -2.80 -15.88 4.40
C VAL A 107 -1.50 -16.22 5.15
N PRO A 108 -0.60 -17.09 4.65
CA PRO A 108 0.69 -17.34 5.28
C PRO A 108 1.58 -16.08 5.36
N ALA A 109 1.60 -15.25 4.31
CA ALA A 109 2.41 -14.04 4.30
C ALA A 109 1.95 -13.04 5.39
N PHE A 110 0.64 -12.89 5.60
CA PHE A 110 0.11 -12.08 6.68
C PHE A 110 0.43 -12.66 8.07
N ILE A 111 0.37 -13.98 8.26
CA ILE A 111 0.78 -14.64 9.52
C ILE A 111 2.26 -14.35 9.81
N ILE A 112 3.13 -14.53 8.80
CA ILE A 112 4.56 -14.24 8.91
C ILE A 112 4.80 -12.76 9.23
N ALA A 113 4.08 -11.85 8.56
CA ALA A 113 4.15 -10.42 8.83
C ALA A 113 3.72 -10.09 10.26
N LEU A 114 2.62 -10.66 10.76
CA LEU A 114 2.15 -10.46 12.14
C LEU A 114 3.19 -10.93 13.16
N PHE A 115 3.74 -12.13 12.96
CA PHE A 115 4.79 -12.68 13.82
C PHE A 115 6.04 -11.78 13.82
N ALA A 116 6.47 -11.31 12.65
CA ALA A 116 7.59 -10.37 12.53
C ALA A 116 7.28 -9.04 13.24
N VAL A 117 6.09 -8.47 13.09
CA VAL A 117 5.74 -7.22 13.77
C VAL A 117 5.72 -7.40 15.29
N CYS A 118 5.24 -8.54 15.80
CA CYS A 118 5.22 -8.85 17.23
C CYS A 118 6.62 -8.98 17.83
N THR A 119 7.56 -9.59 17.11
CA THR A 119 8.95 -9.81 17.54
C THR A 119 9.86 -8.59 17.32
N TRP A 120 9.39 -7.53 16.65
CA TRP A 120 10.17 -6.31 16.45
C TRP A 120 10.58 -5.66 17.79
N ARG A 121 11.89 -5.32 17.90
CA ARG A 121 12.64 -4.80 19.07
C ARG A 121 13.06 -5.85 20.10
N THR A 122 13.53 -7.01 19.64
CA THR A 122 14.41 -7.84 20.47
C THR A 122 15.73 -7.12 20.75
N HIS A 123 16.32 -7.34 21.93
CA HIS A 123 17.61 -6.72 22.33
C HIS A 123 18.80 -7.11 21.43
N SER A 124 18.67 -8.13 20.59
CA SER A 124 19.73 -8.60 19.67
C SER A 124 19.66 -7.92 18.30
N ASN A 125 20.79 -7.41 17.81
CA ASN A 125 20.91 -6.79 16.49
C ASN A 125 20.61 -7.78 15.36
N SER A 126 21.13 -9.01 15.45
CA SER A 126 20.88 -10.06 14.44
C SER A 126 19.41 -10.43 14.30
N ALA A 127 18.67 -10.43 15.42
CA ALA A 127 17.24 -10.70 15.41
C ALA A 127 16.44 -9.56 14.75
N ASN A 128 16.86 -8.30 14.89
CA ASN A 128 16.23 -7.17 14.19
C ASN A 128 16.51 -7.22 12.67
N VAL A 129 17.71 -7.63 12.24
CA VAL A 129 18.03 -7.84 10.81
C VAL A 129 17.18 -8.98 10.24
N ALA A 130 17.11 -10.13 10.92
CA ALA A 130 16.26 -11.23 10.50
C ALA A 130 14.78 -10.81 10.40
N ASN A 131 14.29 -10.06 11.39
CA ASN A 131 12.94 -9.51 11.39
C ASN A 131 12.65 -8.62 10.18
N PHE A 132 13.61 -7.75 9.83
CA PHE A 132 13.51 -6.87 8.67
C PHE A 132 13.40 -7.69 7.37
N VAL A 133 14.28 -8.68 7.19
CA VAL A 133 14.29 -9.56 6.02
C VAL A 133 12.97 -10.34 5.91
N ILE A 134 12.48 -10.91 7.01
CA ILE A 134 11.21 -11.65 7.04
C ILE A 134 10.04 -10.72 6.67
N THR A 135 10.01 -9.51 7.21
CA THR A 135 8.96 -8.52 6.89
C THR A 135 9.01 -8.12 5.42
N LEU A 136 10.21 -7.94 4.86
CA LEU A 136 10.41 -7.62 3.44
C LEU A 136 9.95 -8.77 2.53
N LEU A 137 10.28 -10.01 2.88
CA LEU A 137 9.83 -11.19 2.13
C LEU A 137 8.30 -11.32 2.15
N ALA A 138 7.67 -11.14 3.31
CA ALA A 138 6.20 -11.12 3.41
C ALA A 138 5.58 -10.03 2.53
N LEU A 139 6.17 -8.82 2.51
CA LEU A 139 5.74 -7.73 1.64
C LEU A 139 5.86 -8.09 0.15
N ILE A 140 6.96 -8.73 -0.25
CA ILE A 140 7.17 -9.19 -1.64
C ILE A 140 6.11 -10.23 -2.02
N ILE A 141 5.84 -11.22 -1.16
CA ILE A 141 4.82 -12.25 -1.44
C ILE A 141 3.43 -11.60 -1.56
N LEU A 142 3.07 -10.70 -0.64
CA LEU A 142 1.78 -10.00 -0.67
C LEU A 142 1.61 -9.17 -1.94
N THR A 143 2.64 -8.44 -2.36
CA THR A 143 2.58 -7.61 -3.58
C THR A 143 2.64 -8.46 -4.86
N TYR A 144 3.43 -9.53 -4.87
CA TYR A 144 3.50 -10.47 -5.99
C TYR A 144 2.16 -11.18 -6.23
N SER A 145 1.37 -11.44 -5.19
CA SER A 145 0.05 -12.07 -5.33
C SER A 145 -0.87 -11.35 -6.33
N PHE A 146 -0.77 -10.03 -6.46
CA PHE A 146 -1.56 -9.26 -7.43
C PHE A 146 -1.24 -9.58 -8.88
N THR A 147 -0.05 -10.13 -9.16
CA THR A 147 0.38 -10.50 -10.50
C THR A 147 -0.31 -11.77 -11.01
N LEU A 148 -0.98 -12.52 -10.13
CA LEU A 148 -1.69 -13.74 -10.47
C LEU A 148 -3.04 -13.48 -11.15
N THR A 149 -3.63 -12.30 -10.97
CA THR A 149 -4.94 -11.95 -11.54
C THR A 149 -4.88 -10.94 -12.68
N GLY A 150 -5.93 -10.93 -13.50
CA GLY A 150 -6.12 -9.96 -14.57
C GLY A 150 -5.07 -10.09 -15.68
N HIS A 151 -4.93 -9.04 -16.50
CA HIS A 151 -3.98 -9.03 -17.62
C HIS A 151 -2.52 -9.19 -17.22
N SER A 152 -2.19 -9.07 -15.94
CA SER A 152 -0.85 -9.32 -15.42
C SER A 152 -0.51 -10.81 -15.34
N ALA A 153 -1.51 -11.68 -15.22
CA ALA A 153 -1.35 -13.12 -15.09
C ALA A 153 -0.70 -13.73 -16.34
N GLU A 154 -1.09 -13.22 -17.52
CA GLU A 154 -0.65 -13.67 -18.84
C GLU A 154 0.71 -13.09 -19.25
N LYS A 155 1.27 -12.14 -18.49
CA LYS A 155 2.55 -11.52 -18.81
C LYS A 155 3.72 -12.34 -18.27
N GLY A 156 4.87 -12.22 -18.95
CA GLY A 156 6.12 -12.85 -18.52
C GLY A 156 6.62 -12.33 -17.17
N LEU A 157 7.55 -13.08 -16.56
CA LEU A 157 8.10 -12.81 -15.23
C LEU A 157 8.63 -11.38 -15.06
N LEU A 158 9.22 -10.80 -16.10
CA LEU A 158 9.74 -9.43 -16.08
C LEU A 158 8.64 -8.40 -15.76
N ILE A 159 7.47 -8.48 -16.42
CA ILE A 159 6.37 -7.54 -16.18
C ILE A 159 5.75 -7.77 -14.81
N LYS A 160 5.65 -9.03 -14.36
CA LYS A 160 5.19 -9.37 -13.00
C LYS A 160 6.12 -8.78 -11.93
N SER A 161 7.43 -8.86 -12.14
CA SER A 161 8.42 -8.23 -11.26
C SER A 161 8.32 -6.70 -11.25
N ILE A 162 8.14 -6.07 -12.43
CA ILE A 162 7.94 -4.61 -12.52
C ILE A 162 6.66 -4.18 -11.78
N LEU A 163 5.55 -4.92 -11.94
CA LEU A 163 4.32 -4.66 -11.20
C LEU A 163 4.52 -4.81 -9.69
N THR A 164 5.24 -5.85 -9.26
CA THR A 164 5.55 -6.08 -7.84
C THR A 164 6.36 -4.91 -7.28
N LEU A 165 7.41 -4.47 -7.98
CA LEU A 165 8.21 -3.30 -7.58
C LEU A 165 7.38 -2.01 -7.56
N HIS A 166 6.49 -1.81 -8.54
CA HIS A 166 5.57 -0.68 -8.57
C HIS A 166 4.67 -0.66 -7.32
N LEU A 167 4.09 -1.81 -6.97
CA LEU A 167 3.23 -1.93 -5.78
C LEU A 167 4.00 -1.72 -4.48
N ILE A 168 5.23 -2.24 -4.37
CA ILE A 168 6.11 -1.97 -3.22
C ILE A 168 6.42 -0.48 -3.10
N ALA A 169 6.72 0.21 -4.21
CA ALA A 169 7.00 1.64 -4.22
C ALA A 169 5.79 2.47 -3.79
N ILE A 170 4.60 2.18 -4.35
CA ILE A 170 3.34 2.84 -3.94
C ILE A 170 3.05 2.56 -2.46
N ALA A 171 3.14 1.31 -2.03
CA ALA A 171 2.88 0.90 -0.66
C ALA A 171 3.83 1.59 0.33
N SER A 172 5.11 1.73 -0.05
CA SER A 172 6.11 2.43 0.76
C SER A 172 5.81 3.93 0.87
N TRP A 173 5.44 4.59 -0.24
CA TRP A 173 5.10 6.00 -0.23
C TRP A 173 3.81 6.26 0.54
N ILE A 174 2.67 5.71 0.10
CA ILE A 174 1.36 5.95 0.72
C ILE A 174 1.35 5.46 2.18
N GLY A 175 1.94 4.28 2.43
CA GLY A 175 2.01 3.69 3.76
C GLY A 175 2.81 4.50 4.77
N SER A 176 3.76 5.31 4.31
CA SER A 176 4.57 6.17 5.17
C SER A 176 3.86 7.45 5.61
N LEU A 177 2.81 7.88 4.88
CA LEU A 177 2.15 9.16 5.13
C LEU A 177 1.51 9.25 6.52
N TRP A 178 0.88 8.18 7.00
CA TRP A 178 0.29 8.16 8.34
C TRP A 178 1.35 8.18 9.46
N PRO A 179 2.41 7.35 9.42
CA PRO A 179 3.57 7.50 10.29
C PRO A 179 4.17 8.91 10.29
N LEU A 180 4.34 9.54 9.12
CA LEU A 180 4.87 10.90 8.98
C LEU A 180 3.92 11.94 9.58
N TYR A 181 2.61 11.80 9.37
CA TYR A 181 1.61 12.65 10.00
C TYR A 181 1.66 12.56 11.54
N LYS A 182 1.86 11.35 12.07
CA LYS A 182 1.95 11.11 13.52
C LYS A 182 3.29 11.54 14.10
N SER A 183 4.36 11.50 13.33
CA SER A 183 5.66 12.01 13.76
C SER A 183 5.60 13.52 14.02
N CYS A 184 4.80 14.28 13.25
CA CYS A 184 4.48 15.70 13.51
C CYS A 184 3.80 15.97 14.85
N GLN A 185 3.22 14.96 15.50
CA GLN A 185 2.50 15.11 16.77
C GLN A 185 3.30 14.57 17.96
N LEU A 186 4.14 13.56 17.72
CA LEU A 186 4.73 12.75 18.77
C LEU A 186 6.23 12.98 18.94
N LEU A 187 6.93 13.55 17.95
CA LEU A 187 8.38 13.76 17.99
C LEU A 187 8.76 15.21 18.26
N SER A 188 9.95 15.39 18.85
CA SER A 188 10.58 16.70 19.02
C SER A 188 10.91 17.35 17.66
N LEU A 189 11.08 18.67 17.66
CA LEU A 189 11.39 19.46 16.45
C LEU A 189 12.65 18.97 15.73
N ASN A 190 13.70 18.61 16.47
CA ASN A 190 14.95 18.13 15.89
C ASN A 190 14.78 16.70 15.34
N THR A 191 14.11 15.82 16.08
CA THR A 191 13.88 14.43 15.68
C THR A 191 13.01 14.37 14.42
N ILE A 192 11.96 15.19 14.31
CA ILE A 192 11.13 15.22 13.11
C ILE A 192 11.87 15.77 11.90
N LYS A 193 12.65 16.85 12.04
CA LYS A 193 13.40 17.42 10.92
C LYS A 193 14.32 16.37 10.30
N HIS A 194 15.11 15.71 11.15
CA HIS A 194 16.02 14.66 10.73
C HIS A 194 15.29 13.46 10.09
N LEU A 195 14.16 13.03 10.65
CA LEU A 195 13.32 11.97 10.06
C LEU A 195 12.83 12.36 8.66
N MET A 196 12.34 13.59 8.48
CA MET A 196 11.80 14.09 7.21
C MET A 196 12.88 14.26 6.14
N GLU A 197 14.08 14.72 6.52
CA GLU A 197 15.23 14.85 5.61
C GLU A 197 15.64 13.47 5.05
N ARG A 198 15.76 12.47 5.93
CA ARG A 198 16.11 11.10 5.53
C ARG A 198 14.99 10.43 4.73
N PHE A 199 13.74 10.61 5.13
CA PHE A 199 12.61 10.15 4.33
C PHE A 199 12.66 10.77 2.93
N GLY A 200 12.94 12.06 2.82
CA GLY A 200 13.08 12.77 1.55
C GLY A 200 14.20 12.23 0.65
N GLN A 201 15.28 11.67 1.21
CA GLN A 201 16.34 11.00 0.45
C GLN A 201 15.86 9.67 -0.13
N LEU A 202 15.24 8.82 0.70
CA LEU A 202 14.67 7.54 0.26
C LEU A 202 13.50 7.72 -0.71
N ALA A 203 12.71 8.77 -0.52
CA ALA A 203 11.57 9.10 -1.38
C ALA A 203 12.00 9.31 -2.83
N ILE A 204 13.21 9.84 -3.10
CA ILE A 204 13.73 9.97 -4.47
C ILE A 204 13.83 8.60 -5.15
N ILE A 205 14.38 7.61 -4.43
CA ILE A 205 14.53 6.24 -4.95
C ILE A 205 13.16 5.60 -5.17
N ILE A 206 12.26 5.73 -4.19
CA ILE A 206 10.89 5.22 -4.28
C ILE A 206 10.15 5.83 -5.49
N ILE A 207 10.26 7.14 -5.67
CA ILE A 207 9.64 7.86 -6.80
C ILE A 207 10.27 7.45 -8.13
N ALA A 208 11.60 7.28 -8.20
CA ALA A 208 12.26 6.83 -9.42
C ALA A 208 11.78 5.43 -9.85
N VAL A 209 11.73 4.48 -8.90
CA VAL A 209 11.17 3.14 -9.15
C VAL A 209 9.71 3.24 -9.58
N LEU A 210 8.92 4.08 -8.92
CA LEU A 210 7.51 4.29 -9.22
C LEU A 210 7.28 4.80 -10.65
N LEU A 211 8.04 5.81 -11.07
CA LEU A 211 7.92 6.42 -12.40
C LEU A 211 8.35 5.44 -13.49
N ILE A 212 9.53 4.82 -13.35
CA ILE A 212 10.05 3.87 -14.35
C ILE A 212 9.11 2.69 -14.50
N SER A 213 8.69 2.08 -13.39
CA SER A 213 7.74 0.96 -13.41
C SER A 213 6.37 1.39 -13.93
N GLY A 214 5.85 2.54 -13.50
CA GLY A 214 4.55 3.06 -13.91
C GLY A 214 4.46 3.33 -15.40
N ILE A 215 5.49 3.98 -15.98
CA ILE A 215 5.58 4.24 -17.43
C ILE A 215 5.65 2.92 -18.20
N THR A 216 6.45 1.96 -17.73
CA THR A 216 6.59 0.65 -18.38
C THR A 216 5.26 -0.13 -18.37
N LEU A 217 4.57 -0.15 -17.23
CA LEU A 217 3.27 -0.81 -17.11
C LEU A 217 2.21 -0.10 -17.97
N LEU A 218 2.20 1.23 -17.97
CA LEU A 218 1.29 2.02 -18.80
C LEU A 218 1.45 1.66 -20.28
N TRP A 219 2.68 1.56 -20.77
CA TRP A 219 2.96 1.17 -22.15
C TRP A 219 2.57 -0.28 -22.44
N GLN A 220 2.77 -1.19 -21.48
CA GLN A 220 2.46 -2.61 -21.66
C GLN A 220 0.96 -2.94 -21.62
N TYR A 221 0.15 -2.12 -20.94
CA TYR A 221 -1.29 -2.33 -20.78
C TYR A 221 -2.16 -1.44 -21.66
N LEU A 222 -1.62 -0.36 -22.26
CA LEU A 222 -2.35 0.45 -23.23
C LEU A 222 -2.02 0.01 -24.66
N ASN A 223 -3.03 -0.46 -25.39
CA ASN A 223 -2.90 -0.82 -26.80
C ASN A 223 -2.64 0.41 -27.70
N SER A 224 -3.15 1.59 -27.33
CA SER A 224 -2.93 2.85 -28.06
C SER A 224 -3.12 4.07 -27.16
N PHE A 225 -2.35 5.14 -27.39
CA PHE A 225 -2.50 6.41 -26.67
C PHE A 225 -3.85 7.09 -26.95
N SER A 226 -4.51 6.81 -28.07
CA SER A 226 -5.85 7.35 -28.35
C SER A 226 -6.90 6.86 -27.35
N VAL A 227 -6.72 5.65 -26.81
CA VAL A 227 -7.62 5.03 -25.82
C VAL A 227 -7.68 5.85 -24.53
N LEU A 228 -6.61 6.60 -24.19
CA LEU A 228 -6.56 7.47 -23.02
C LEU A 228 -7.64 8.56 -23.04
N PHE A 229 -7.96 9.08 -24.22
CA PHE A 229 -8.89 10.20 -24.37
C PHE A 229 -10.30 9.74 -24.76
N THR A 230 -10.40 8.60 -25.43
CA THR A 230 -11.65 8.13 -26.04
C THR A 230 -12.42 7.12 -25.19
N SER A 231 -11.77 6.42 -24.26
CA SER A 231 -12.41 5.38 -23.44
C SER A 231 -12.58 5.77 -21.97
N ASN A 232 -13.62 5.25 -21.32
CA ASN A 232 -13.83 5.40 -19.87
C ASN A 232 -12.62 4.89 -19.06
N TYR A 233 -12.02 3.79 -19.50
CA TYR A 233 -10.80 3.23 -18.90
C TYR A 233 -9.63 4.21 -18.96
N GLY A 234 -9.40 4.79 -20.14
CA GLY A 234 -8.36 5.78 -20.39
C GLY A 234 -8.53 7.07 -19.58
N GLN A 235 -9.76 7.56 -19.45
CA GLN A 235 -10.08 8.75 -18.66
C GLN A 235 -9.82 8.54 -17.16
N LEU A 236 -10.13 7.35 -16.62
CA LEU A 236 -9.79 7.01 -15.24
C LEU A 236 -8.27 6.91 -15.01
N ILE A 237 -7.52 6.41 -15.99
CA ILE A 237 -6.05 6.43 -15.96
C ILE A 237 -5.53 7.87 -15.98
N MET A 238 -6.08 8.74 -16.83
CA MET A 238 -5.73 10.17 -16.86
C MET A 238 -5.97 10.85 -15.52
N LEU A 239 -7.14 10.60 -14.89
CA LEU A 239 -7.43 11.11 -13.55
C LEU A 239 -6.40 10.60 -12.54
N LYS A 240 -6.06 9.31 -12.56
CA LYS A 240 -5.04 8.74 -11.68
C LYS A 240 -3.67 9.40 -11.89
N LEU A 241 -3.25 9.63 -13.13
CA LEU A 241 -1.98 10.28 -13.45
C LEU A 241 -1.96 11.72 -12.96
N LEU A 242 -3.05 12.48 -13.12
CA LEU A 242 -3.19 13.84 -12.57
C LEU A 242 -3.04 13.84 -11.04
N LEU A 243 -3.72 12.93 -10.35
CA LEU A 243 -3.63 12.82 -8.89
C LEU A 243 -2.20 12.45 -8.43
N VAL A 244 -1.54 11.51 -9.12
CA VAL A 244 -0.15 11.13 -8.82
C VAL A 244 0.80 12.30 -9.09
N SER A 245 0.62 13.06 -10.16
CA SER A 245 1.40 14.28 -10.44
C SER A 245 1.21 15.32 -9.34
N ALA A 246 -0.01 15.51 -8.84
CA ALA A 246 -0.26 16.41 -7.70
C ALA A 246 0.47 15.94 -6.43
N MET A 247 0.49 14.63 -6.14
CA MET A 247 1.27 14.08 -5.03
C MET A 247 2.77 14.30 -5.22
N LEU A 248 3.30 14.10 -6.43
CA LEU A 248 4.73 14.34 -6.71
C LEU A 248 5.12 15.80 -6.49
N LEU A 249 4.26 16.74 -6.89
CA LEU A 249 4.47 18.17 -6.64
C LEU A 249 4.46 18.48 -5.13
N LEU A 250 3.54 17.88 -4.37
CA LEU A 250 3.53 18.01 -2.90
C LEU A 250 4.80 17.42 -2.28
N GLY A 251 5.23 16.22 -2.68
CA GLY A 251 6.47 15.60 -2.20
C GLY A 251 7.71 16.44 -2.54
N ALA A 252 7.78 17.00 -3.74
CA ALA A 252 8.83 17.95 -4.12
C ALA A 252 8.78 19.21 -3.25
N TRP A 253 7.59 19.76 -2.99
CA TRP A 253 7.40 20.91 -2.10
C TRP A 253 7.83 20.61 -0.66
N HIS A 254 7.53 19.41 -0.16
CA HIS A 254 7.98 18.96 1.17
C HIS A 254 9.51 18.98 1.24
N LYS A 255 10.17 18.28 0.30
CA LYS A 255 11.62 18.12 0.29
C LYS A 255 12.38 19.43 0.05
N LEU A 256 11.89 20.28 -0.87
CA LEU A 256 12.62 21.47 -1.32
C LEU A 256 12.30 22.72 -0.50
N ARG A 257 11.12 22.80 0.14
CA ARG A 257 10.69 23.99 0.88
C ARG A 257 10.35 23.70 2.33
N LEU A 258 9.38 22.82 2.61
CA LEU A 258 8.85 22.68 3.97
C LEU A 258 9.88 22.10 4.95
N VAL A 259 10.56 21.02 4.56
CA VAL A 259 11.49 20.29 5.42
C VAL A 259 12.76 21.12 5.74
N PRO A 260 13.44 21.76 4.76
CA PRO A 260 14.59 22.63 5.06
C PRO A 260 14.23 23.81 5.98
N GLN A 261 13.00 24.32 5.88
CA GLN A 261 12.52 25.44 6.69
C GLN A 261 12.15 25.06 8.13
N ILE A 262 12.14 23.78 8.51
CA ILE A 262 11.80 23.38 9.88
C ILE A 262 12.83 23.95 10.87
N THR A 263 12.38 24.94 11.64
CA THR A 263 13.13 25.65 12.69
C THR A 263 12.22 25.98 13.87
N GLN A 264 10.92 26.16 13.62
CA GLN A 264 9.90 26.47 14.62
C GLN A 264 8.70 25.53 14.51
N GLN A 265 7.91 25.43 15.59
CA GLN A 265 6.75 24.54 15.67
C GLN A 265 5.67 24.85 14.62
N HIS A 266 5.49 26.12 14.25
CA HIS A 266 4.53 26.50 13.21
C HIS A 266 4.85 25.84 11.85
N HIS A 267 6.14 25.64 11.51
CA HIS A 267 6.54 24.95 10.28
C HIS A 267 6.10 23.47 10.29
N VAL A 268 6.15 22.81 11.45
CA VAL A 268 5.67 21.42 11.62
C VAL A 268 4.15 21.34 11.44
N VAL A 269 3.40 22.34 11.90
CA VAL A 269 1.94 22.40 11.69
C VAL A 269 1.59 22.53 10.21
N THR A 270 2.30 23.38 9.46
CA THR A 270 2.13 23.51 8.01
C THR A 270 2.45 22.21 7.28
N LEU A 271 3.56 21.55 7.64
CA LEU A 271 3.92 20.25 7.08
C LEU A 271 2.84 19.19 7.36
N LYS A 272 2.36 19.10 8.61
CA LYS A 272 1.27 18.18 9.00
C LYS A 272 0.01 18.39 8.17
N ARG A 273 -0.40 19.64 7.93
CA ARG A 273 -1.57 19.96 7.09
C ARG A 273 -1.33 19.53 5.65
N SER A 274 -0.13 19.78 5.11
CA SER A 274 0.22 19.36 3.75
C SER A 274 0.22 17.83 3.59
N ILE A 275 0.78 17.09 4.55
CA ILE A 275 0.71 15.60 4.59
C ILE A 275 -0.74 15.12 4.65
N SER A 276 -1.64 15.85 5.34
CA SER A 276 -3.07 15.50 5.39
C SER A 276 -3.75 15.63 4.03
N VAL A 277 -3.40 16.66 3.26
CA VAL A 277 -3.86 16.84 1.88
C VAL A 277 -3.30 15.74 0.98
N GLU A 278 -2.02 15.40 1.12
CA GLU A 278 -1.39 14.31 0.37
C GLU A 278 -2.06 12.95 0.66
N MET A 279 -2.40 12.66 1.92
CA MET A 279 -3.17 11.46 2.30
C MET A 279 -4.55 11.43 1.63
N LEU A 280 -5.25 12.56 1.56
CA LEU A 280 -6.55 12.64 0.88
C LEU A 280 -6.42 12.31 -0.61
N ILE A 281 -5.40 12.87 -1.28
CA ILE A 281 -5.12 12.58 -2.69
C ILE A 281 -4.73 11.11 -2.87
N ALA A 282 -3.92 10.54 -1.96
CA ALA A 282 -3.54 9.14 -1.98
C ALA A 282 -4.76 8.20 -1.86
N VAL A 283 -5.73 8.54 -1.00
CA VAL A 283 -7.01 7.82 -0.91
C VAL A 283 -7.76 7.90 -2.23
N CYS A 284 -7.84 9.06 -2.87
CA CYS A 284 -8.44 9.20 -4.20
C CYS A 284 -7.72 8.34 -5.27
N VAL A 285 -6.39 8.25 -5.23
CA VAL A 285 -5.61 7.37 -6.13
C VAL A 285 -5.94 5.89 -5.91
N LEU A 286 -6.09 5.45 -4.65
CA LEU A 286 -6.45 4.07 -4.33
C LEU A 286 -7.90 3.76 -4.71
N LEU A 287 -8.82 4.70 -4.49
CA LEU A 287 -10.23 4.57 -4.85
C LEU A 287 -10.40 4.49 -6.38
N THR A 288 -9.79 5.41 -7.12
CA THR A 288 -9.79 5.35 -8.60
C THR A 288 -9.21 4.03 -9.09
N THR A 289 -8.12 3.56 -8.47
CA THR A 289 -7.52 2.25 -8.79
C THR A 289 -8.46 1.07 -8.51
N SER A 290 -9.11 1.06 -7.35
CA SER A 290 -10.06 0.01 -6.99
C SER A 290 -11.26 -0.01 -7.94
N VAL A 291 -11.78 1.17 -8.31
CA VAL A 291 -12.92 1.30 -9.24
C VAL A 291 -12.56 0.76 -10.63
N PHE A 292 -11.47 1.22 -11.25
CA PHE A 292 -11.20 0.79 -12.64
C PHE A 292 -10.80 -0.69 -12.74
N THR A 293 -10.12 -1.23 -11.72
CA THR A 293 -9.71 -2.65 -11.68
C THR A 293 -10.86 -3.60 -11.30
N THR A 294 -12.00 -3.07 -10.84
CA THR A 294 -13.15 -3.90 -10.43
C THR A 294 -14.34 -3.74 -11.38
N LEU A 295 -14.60 -2.52 -11.87
CA LEU A 295 -15.85 -2.19 -12.55
C LEU A 295 -15.71 -1.89 -14.04
N VAL A 296 -14.52 -1.57 -14.56
CA VAL A 296 -14.36 -1.09 -15.94
C VAL A 296 -13.55 -2.07 -16.79
N GLY A 297 -12.38 -2.52 -16.33
CA GLY A 297 -11.46 -3.34 -17.14
C GLY A 297 -10.90 -2.57 -18.36
N PRO A 298 -9.77 -3.00 -18.96
CA PRO A 298 -9.31 -2.39 -20.21
C PRO A 298 -10.27 -2.75 -21.35
N PRO A 299 -10.41 -1.88 -22.37
CA PRO A 299 -11.18 -2.21 -23.57
C PRO A 299 -10.52 -3.38 -24.28
N VAL A 300 -11.33 -4.38 -24.62
CA VAL A 300 -10.92 -5.57 -25.41
C VAL A 300 -10.54 -5.15 -26.81
#